data_AF-A0A0B1Z8G0-F1
#
_entry.id   AF-A0A0B1Z8G0-F1
#
_cell.length_a   1.000
_cell.length_b   1.000
_cell.length_c   1.000
_cell.angle_alpha   90.00
_cell.angle_beta   90.00
_cell.angle_gamma   90.00
#
_symmetry.space_group_name_H-M   'P 1'
#
loop_
_entity.id
_entity.type
_entity.pdbx_description
1 polymer ?
#
loop_
_entity_poly.entity_id
_entity_poly.type
_entity_poly.pdbx_seq_one_letter_code
_entity_poly.pdbx_strand_id
1 'polypeptide(L)'
;MNRVLMVAGSLAALLVGCAQKPAPPTGFKTPDAVSYVQAHGVKVDLQLPQTFVGASTVVDAEAAQKAASSSHNLVASSGNSAGLAGLLVASLINTQMGSGSLQRDAQNTAAKESRPLADLLAGVPLQERLQQRFQQASLAAGFKQGAGDISARLVIEPKLMLTPDRGSFVLVNQVQVQDIAGSALYRMRIEVSSQPIRRCGKRCIDDGSLDLAQVTTALDECIDESMRVLATDLMLPAPPQAAQETLRYVLDGQRVVERGYQLVSNGNYWRYRNLYGAVKSVPVPFEDALTQEQLRKVYGR
;
A
#
# COMPACT_ATOMS: atom_id res chain seq x y z
N MET A 1 -58.79 28.93 19.19
CA MET A 1 -57.93 30.13 19.09
C MET A 1 -56.82 30.02 20.13
N ASN A 2 -55.56 30.20 19.69
CA ASN A 2 -54.31 30.46 20.44
C ASN A 2 -53.90 29.46 21.55
N ARG A 3 -52.93 28.55 21.33
CA ARG A 3 -51.45 28.72 21.35
C ARG A 3 -50.92 29.54 22.54
N VAL A 4 -50.19 28.90 23.46
CA VAL A 4 -48.81 29.28 23.85
C VAL A 4 -48.03 28.00 24.21
N LEU A 5 -46.87 27.86 23.57
CA LEU A 5 -45.90 26.77 23.73
C LEU A 5 -45.15 26.86 25.06
N MET A 6 -44.95 25.72 25.74
CA MET A 6 -43.87 25.55 26.73
C MET A 6 -42.57 25.19 26.02
N VAL A 7 -41.53 25.96 26.36
CA VAL A 7 -40.15 25.82 25.92
C VAL A 7 -39.52 24.64 26.65
N ALA A 8 -39.17 23.57 25.93
CA ALA A 8 -38.29 22.52 26.42
C ALA A 8 -36.90 22.73 25.79
N GLY A 9 -35.99 23.32 26.56
CA GLY A 9 -34.58 23.43 26.20
C GLY A 9 -33.93 22.05 26.16
N SER A 10 -33.64 21.55 24.96
CA SER A 10 -32.84 20.35 24.74
C SER A 10 -31.40 20.79 24.46
N LEU A 11 -30.50 20.54 25.39
CA LEU A 11 -29.05 20.63 25.17
C LEU A 11 -28.67 19.69 24.03
N ALA A 12 -28.29 20.24 22.89
CA ALA A 12 -27.62 19.51 21.83
C ALA A 12 -26.19 19.19 22.30
N ALA A 13 -25.98 17.97 22.81
CA ALA A 13 -24.65 17.40 22.99
C ALA A 13 -24.05 17.14 21.60
N LEU A 14 -23.24 18.09 21.12
CA LEU A 14 -22.38 17.91 19.96
C LEU A 14 -21.40 16.78 20.28
N LEU A 15 -21.67 15.59 19.73
CA LEU A 15 -20.70 14.51 19.59
C LEU A 15 -19.58 15.03 18.66
N VAL A 16 -18.54 15.62 19.26
CA VAL A 16 -17.27 15.88 18.58
C VAL A 16 -16.64 14.51 18.34
N GLY A 17 -16.94 13.95 17.16
CA GLY A 17 -16.37 12.70 16.69
C GLY A 17 -14.86 12.76 16.74
N CYS A 18 -14.25 11.72 17.29
CA CYS A 18 -12.82 11.48 17.25
C CYS A 18 -12.35 11.72 15.81
N ALA A 19 -11.43 12.67 15.61
CA ALA A 19 -10.78 12.88 14.33
C ALA A 19 -9.92 11.64 14.01
N GLN A 20 -10.57 10.59 13.50
CA GLN A 20 -9.91 9.53 12.77
C GLN A 20 -9.37 10.20 11.52
N LYS A 21 -8.06 10.07 11.29
CA LYS A 21 -7.49 10.36 9.98
C LYS A 21 -8.40 9.66 8.96
N PRO A 22 -8.96 10.37 7.96
CA PRO A 22 -9.86 9.75 7.02
C PRO A 22 -9.21 8.49 6.50
N ALA A 23 -9.92 7.37 6.61
CA ALA A 23 -9.45 6.11 6.07
C ALA A 23 -9.05 6.37 4.61
N PRO A 24 -7.93 5.79 4.14
CA PRO A 24 -7.56 5.89 2.73
C PRO A 24 -8.81 5.58 1.89
N PRO A 25 -9.09 6.37 0.83
CA PRO A 25 -10.28 6.16 0.04
C PRO A 25 -10.32 4.70 -0.39
N THR A 26 -11.45 4.04 -0.11
CA THR A 26 -11.64 2.64 -0.47
C THR A 26 -11.43 2.50 -1.97
N GLY A 27 -10.57 1.56 -2.35
CA GLY A 27 -10.36 1.26 -3.76
C GLY A 27 -11.67 0.83 -4.40
N PHE A 28 -11.89 1.23 -5.64
CA PHE A 28 -13.09 0.87 -6.40
C PHE A 28 -12.75 0.54 -7.85
N LYS A 29 -13.66 -0.17 -8.48
CA LYS A 29 -13.59 -0.56 -9.88
C LYS A 29 -15.00 -0.55 -10.44
N THR A 30 -15.26 0.28 -11.43
CA THR A 30 -16.54 0.26 -12.14
C THR A 30 -16.59 -0.94 -13.08
N PRO A 31 -17.78 -1.46 -13.42
CA PRO A 31 -17.92 -2.55 -14.40
C PRO A 31 -17.30 -2.20 -15.76
N ASP A 32 -17.35 -0.94 -16.16
CA ASP A 32 -16.90 -0.46 -17.48
C ASP A 32 -15.40 -0.14 -17.55
N ALA A 33 -14.66 -0.18 -16.43
CA ALA A 33 -13.25 0.18 -16.41
C ALA A 33 -12.41 -0.66 -17.40
N VAL A 34 -12.71 -1.95 -17.49
CA VAL A 34 -11.97 -2.90 -18.34
C VAL A 34 -12.27 -2.69 -19.81
N SER A 35 -13.55 -2.59 -20.15
CA SER A 35 -14.00 -2.41 -21.52
C SER A 35 -13.50 -1.08 -22.06
N TYR A 36 -13.53 -0.02 -21.26
CA TYR A 36 -13.02 1.29 -21.63
C TYR A 36 -11.51 1.25 -21.94
N VAL A 37 -10.71 0.64 -21.06
CA VAL A 37 -9.26 0.48 -21.27
C VAL A 37 -8.95 -0.37 -22.50
N GLN A 38 -9.71 -1.45 -22.74
CA GLN A 38 -9.50 -2.34 -23.89
C GLN A 38 -9.87 -1.68 -25.24
N ALA A 39 -10.87 -0.79 -25.23
CA ALA A 39 -11.35 -0.07 -26.40
C ALA A 39 -10.44 1.12 -26.76
N HIS A 40 -10.02 1.91 -25.78
CA HIS A 40 -9.34 3.19 -26.02
C HIS A 40 -7.83 3.18 -25.72
N GLY A 41 -7.33 2.11 -25.11
CA GLY A 41 -5.96 2.06 -24.61
C GLY A 41 -5.72 3.03 -23.45
N VAL A 42 -4.48 3.07 -22.96
CA VAL A 42 -4.06 3.92 -21.84
C VAL A 42 -2.96 4.89 -22.26
N LYS A 43 -2.98 6.09 -21.67
CA LYS A 43 -1.84 7.00 -21.59
C LYS A 43 -1.38 7.06 -20.15
N VAL A 44 -0.15 6.66 -19.89
CA VAL A 44 0.46 6.69 -18.55
C VAL A 44 0.76 8.15 -18.18
N ASP A 45 0.26 8.57 -17.03
CA ASP A 45 0.49 9.88 -16.44
C ASP A 45 1.08 9.71 -15.05
N LEU A 46 2.39 9.95 -14.92
CA LEU A 46 3.10 9.83 -13.66
C LEU A 46 3.06 11.14 -12.87
N GLN A 47 2.49 11.08 -11.67
CA GLN A 47 2.44 12.18 -10.73
C GLN A 47 3.38 11.90 -9.56
N LEU A 48 4.63 12.32 -9.70
CA LEU A 48 5.64 12.10 -8.66
C LEU A 48 5.38 13.05 -7.48
N PRO A 49 5.17 12.53 -6.26
CA PRO A 49 5.03 13.38 -5.09
C PRO A 49 6.35 14.08 -4.75
N GLN A 50 6.28 15.25 -4.11
CA GLN A 50 7.47 16.00 -3.65
C GLN A 50 8.41 15.14 -2.80
N THR A 51 7.86 14.22 -2.01
CA THR A 51 8.62 13.21 -1.26
C THR A 51 8.38 11.82 -1.86
N PHE A 52 9.14 11.49 -2.90
CA PHE A 52 9.09 10.16 -3.53
C PHE A 52 9.54 9.05 -2.57
N VAL A 53 10.63 9.28 -1.83
CA VAL A 53 11.18 8.31 -0.88
C VAL A 53 10.77 8.65 0.55
N GLY A 54 10.25 7.66 1.27
CA GLY A 54 10.05 7.68 2.72
C GLY A 54 10.52 6.37 3.34
N ALA A 55 10.40 6.24 4.66
CA ALA A 55 10.65 4.99 5.37
C ALA A 55 9.42 4.58 6.19
N SER A 56 9.34 3.29 6.47
CA SER A 56 8.32 2.73 7.36
C SER A 56 8.54 3.24 8.77
N THR A 57 7.52 3.85 9.38
CA THR A 57 7.59 4.25 10.78
C THR A 57 7.38 3.02 11.67
N VAL A 58 8.44 2.51 12.28
CA VAL A 58 8.28 1.54 13.38
C VAL A 58 7.97 2.33 14.64
N VAL A 59 6.79 2.11 15.22
CA VAL A 59 6.51 2.57 16.58
C VAL A 59 6.93 1.44 17.50
N ASP A 60 7.94 1.69 18.33
CA ASP A 60 8.37 0.76 19.36
C ASP A 60 7.16 0.37 20.23
N ALA A 61 6.89 -0.93 20.34
CA ALA A 61 5.77 -1.45 21.12
C ALA A 61 5.87 -1.08 22.60
N GLU A 62 7.09 -1.00 23.15
CA GLU A 62 7.32 -0.57 24.53
C GLU A 62 7.07 0.94 24.69
N ALA A 63 7.45 1.75 23.71
CA ALA A 63 7.15 3.19 23.70
C ALA A 63 5.65 3.46 23.50
N ALA A 64 4.99 2.68 22.63
CA ALA A 64 3.54 2.71 22.45
C ALA A 64 2.82 2.30 23.74
N GLN A 65 3.27 1.25 24.42
CA GLN A 65 2.68 0.79 25.67
C GLN A 65 2.94 1.75 26.83
N LYS A 66 4.14 2.36 26.90
CA LYS A 66 4.43 3.45 27.84
C LYS A 66 3.54 4.67 27.58
N ALA A 67 3.36 5.10 26.33
CA ALA A 67 2.46 6.19 25.98
C ALA A 67 0.97 5.87 26.23
N ALA A 68 0.57 4.60 26.06
CA ALA A 68 -0.76 4.12 26.43
C ALA A 68 -0.95 4.14 27.96
N SER A 69 0.07 3.75 28.73
CA SER A 69 0.03 3.78 30.20
C SER A 69 0.12 5.19 30.80
N SER A 70 0.84 6.12 30.15
CA SER A 70 0.93 7.52 30.56
C SER A 70 -0.31 8.33 30.20
N SER A 71 -1.13 7.82 29.27
CA SER A 71 -2.46 8.37 28.96
C SER A 71 -3.47 7.82 29.95
N HIS A 72 -3.64 8.47 31.09
CA HIS A 72 -4.58 8.11 32.18
C HIS A 72 -6.08 8.22 31.80
N ASN A 73 -6.52 7.66 30.67
CA ASN A 73 -7.94 7.67 30.29
C ASN A 73 -8.48 6.39 29.64
N LEU A 74 -7.77 5.26 29.63
CA LEU A 74 -8.29 4.02 29.04
C LEU A 74 -7.94 2.74 29.82
N VAL A 75 -8.05 2.77 31.15
CA VAL A 75 -8.17 1.52 31.95
C VAL A 75 -9.64 1.36 32.36
N ALA A 76 -10.49 1.00 31.39
CA ALA A 76 -11.79 0.39 31.63
C ALA A 76 -12.40 -0.14 30.32
N SER A 77 -11.93 -1.27 29.82
CA SER A 77 -12.79 -2.34 29.26
C SER A 77 -11.95 -3.47 28.68
N SER A 78 -12.38 -4.69 28.97
CA SER A 78 -11.87 -6.00 28.53
C SER A 78 -10.61 -6.51 29.25
N GLY A 79 -10.86 -7.39 30.23
CA GLY A 79 -9.86 -8.29 30.77
C GLY A 79 -9.55 -9.41 29.79
N ASN A 80 -8.27 -9.60 29.51
CA ASN A 80 -7.55 -10.88 29.60
C ASN A 80 -6.08 -10.61 29.26
N SER A 81 -5.25 -10.77 30.28
CA SER A 81 -3.79 -10.73 30.23
C SER A 81 -3.23 -12.00 29.59
N ALA A 82 -2.61 -11.90 28.41
CA ALA A 82 -1.59 -12.84 27.95
C ALA A 82 -0.77 -12.26 26.78
N GLY A 83 0.52 -11.98 27.05
CA GLY A 83 1.67 -11.91 26.15
C GLY A 83 1.51 -11.43 24.70
N LEU A 84 1.89 -10.17 24.44
CA LEU A 84 2.26 -9.70 23.10
C LEU A 84 3.60 -8.94 23.18
N ALA A 85 4.70 -9.70 23.19
CA ALA A 85 6.01 -9.20 22.79
C ALA A 85 6.11 -9.39 21.26
N GLY A 86 5.64 -8.40 20.51
CA GLY A 86 5.72 -8.40 19.06
C GLY A 86 5.74 -6.96 18.57
N LEU A 87 6.81 -6.59 17.86
CA LEU A 87 6.93 -5.32 17.16
C LEU A 87 5.69 -5.11 16.28
N LEU A 88 4.84 -4.14 16.63
CA LEU A 88 3.72 -3.75 15.80
C LEU A 88 4.26 -2.88 14.67
N VAL A 89 4.52 -3.49 13.51
CA VAL A 89 4.69 -2.75 12.25
C VAL A 89 3.34 -2.17 11.87
N ALA A 90 3.01 -1.02 12.45
CA ALA A 90 1.84 -0.26 12.08
C ALA A 90 2.10 0.38 10.71
N SER A 91 1.67 -0.28 9.64
CA SER A 91 1.40 0.43 8.38
C SER A 91 0.47 1.59 8.72
N LEU A 92 0.90 2.83 8.44
CA LEU A 92 0.42 4.15 8.91
C LEU A 92 -1.07 4.52 8.69
N ILE A 93 -2.01 3.59 8.88
CA ILE A 93 -3.40 3.82 8.51
C ILE A 93 -4.36 3.97 9.70
N ASN A 94 -4.15 3.42 10.90
CA ASN A 94 -5.28 3.50 11.86
C ASN A 94 -5.04 3.50 13.38
N THR A 95 -3.87 3.85 13.90
CA THR A 95 -3.71 4.02 15.35
C THR A 95 -3.94 5.47 15.78
N GLN A 96 -5.16 5.77 16.25
CA GLN A 96 -5.38 6.88 17.18
C GLN A 96 -4.64 6.54 18.48
N MET A 97 -3.45 7.09 18.68
CA MET A 97 -2.78 7.07 19.98
C MET A 97 -2.24 8.46 20.32
N GLY A 98 -2.62 8.94 21.50
CA GLY A 98 -2.38 10.30 22.00
C GLY A 98 -0.92 10.61 22.34
N SER A 99 -0.05 10.74 21.34
CA SER A 99 1.19 11.49 21.49
C SER A 99 1.66 12.02 20.13
N GLY A 100 1.28 13.26 19.82
CA GLY A 100 1.80 13.96 18.64
C GLY A 100 3.34 14.04 18.62
N SER A 101 3.99 13.86 19.78
CA SER A 101 5.45 13.68 19.88
C SER A 101 5.92 12.33 19.33
N LEU A 102 5.35 11.18 19.71
CA LEU A 102 5.76 9.88 19.16
C LEU A 102 5.54 9.79 17.65
N GLN A 103 4.43 10.32 17.16
CA GLN A 103 4.18 10.37 15.73
C GLN A 103 5.21 11.26 15.01
N ARG A 104 5.54 12.43 15.58
CA ARG A 104 6.54 13.33 15.02
C ARG A 104 7.95 12.75 15.08
N ASP A 105 8.30 12.08 16.16
CA ASP A 105 9.61 11.45 16.35
C ASP A 105 9.76 10.24 15.43
N ALA A 106 8.71 9.42 15.27
CA ALA A 106 8.67 8.35 14.30
C ALA A 106 8.78 8.88 12.86
N GLN A 107 8.08 9.97 12.52
CA GLN A 107 8.18 10.62 11.22
C GLN A 107 9.58 11.21 10.97
N ASN A 108 10.17 11.88 11.97
CA ASN A 108 11.52 12.43 11.89
C ASN A 108 12.57 11.33 11.74
N THR A 109 12.39 10.21 12.44
CA THR A 109 13.26 9.04 12.35
C THR A 109 13.13 8.42 10.97
N ALA A 110 11.92 8.11 10.52
CA ALA A 110 11.68 7.59 9.17
C ALA A 110 12.24 8.51 8.08
N ALA A 111 12.09 9.83 8.22
CA ALA A 111 12.66 10.80 7.29
C ALA A 111 14.20 10.83 7.31
N LYS A 112 14.85 10.57 8.45
CA LYS A 112 16.31 10.40 8.51
C LYS A 112 16.75 9.09 7.88
N GLU A 113 16.01 8.02 8.11
CA GLU A 113 16.33 6.68 7.59
C GLU A 113 16.15 6.58 6.08
N SER A 114 15.23 7.34 5.49
CA SER A 114 15.03 7.37 4.05
C SER A 114 16.03 8.23 3.28
N ARG A 115 16.80 9.11 3.96
CA ARG A 115 17.73 10.04 3.29
C ARG A 115 18.75 9.36 2.39
N PRO A 116 19.47 8.31 2.81
CA PRO A 116 20.47 7.69 1.95
C PRO A 116 19.89 7.20 0.61
N LEU A 117 18.68 6.63 0.65
CA LEU A 117 17.98 6.20 -0.56
C LEU A 117 17.45 7.38 -1.38
N ALA A 118 16.96 8.43 -0.71
CA ALA A 118 16.52 9.66 -1.37
C ALA A 118 17.68 10.36 -2.11
N ASP A 119 18.83 10.49 -1.46
CA ASP A 119 20.03 11.13 -2.02
C ASP A 119 20.60 10.30 -3.17
N LEU A 120 20.62 8.97 -3.04
CA LEU A 120 21.02 8.05 -4.11
C LEU A 120 20.16 8.22 -5.37
N LEU A 121 18.85 8.35 -5.20
CA LEU A 121 17.90 8.51 -6.31
C LEU A 121 17.78 9.95 -6.81
N ALA A 122 18.19 10.94 -6.03
CA ALA A 122 18.26 12.34 -6.47
C ALA A 122 19.35 12.57 -7.52
N GLY A 123 20.36 11.67 -7.59
CA GLY A 123 21.42 11.71 -8.59
C GLY A 123 20.99 11.32 -10.02
N VAL A 124 19.72 10.97 -10.25
CA VAL A 124 19.20 10.58 -11.58
C VAL A 124 17.97 11.41 -11.96
N PRO A 125 17.68 11.61 -13.27
CA PRO A 125 16.45 12.24 -13.75
C PRO A 125 15.25 11.30 -13.51
N LEU A 126 14.78 11.30 -12.25
CA LEU A 126 13.86 10.31 -11.75
C LEU A 126 12.48 10.39 -12.41
N GLN A 127 11.98 11.60 -12.67
CA GLN A 127 10.67 11.81 -13.32
C GLN A 127 10.64 11.18 -14.71
N GLU A 128 11.59 11.52 -15.58
CA GLU A 128 11.65 11.00 -16.94
C GLU A 128 11.88 9.49 -16.95
N ARG A 129 12.80 9.00 -16.11
CA ARG A 129 13.09 7.57 -16.00
C ARG A 129 11.84 6.78 -15.58
N LEU A 130 11.17 7.22 -14.51
CA LEU A 130 9.97 6.54 -14.02
C LEU A 130 8.84 6.62 -15.05
N GLN A 131 8.61 7.77 -15.68
CA GLN A 131 7.58 7.93 -16.71
C GLN A 131 7.82 6.94 -17.86
N GLN A 132 9.05 6.87 -18.38
CA GLN A 132 9.41 5.91 -19.44
C GLN A 132 9.25 4.46 -18.97
N ARG A 133 9.71 4.16 -17.75
CA ARG A 133 9.65 2.80 -17.20
C ARG A 133 8.22 2.32 -17.00
N PHE A 134 7.35 3.14 -16.41
CA PHE A 134 5.93 2.81 -16.26
C PHE A 134 5.22 2.66 -17.61
N GLN A 135 5.59 3.46 -18.61
CA GLN A 135 5.06 3.29 -19.97
C GLN A 135 5.46 1.94 -20.57
N GLN A 136 6.75 1.57 -20.48
CA GLN A 136 7.24 0.26 -20.95
C GLN A 136 6.60 -0.91 -20.19
N ALA A 137 6.51 -0.81 -18.86
CA ALA A 137 5.88 -1.82 -18.01
C ALA A 137 4.38 -1.97 -18.34
N SER A 138 3.68 -0.88 -18.66
CA SER A 138 2.27 -0.93 -19.06
C SER A 138 2.09 -1.72 -20.37
N LEU A 139 2.97 -1.49 -21.36
CA LEU A 139 3.02 -2.25 -22.60
C LEU A 139 3.28 -3.73 -22.35
N ALA A 140 4.29 -4.05 -21.54
CA ALA A 140 4.65 -5.42 -21.20
C ALA A 140 3.54 -6.16 -20.42
N ALA A 141 2.75 -5.43 -19.63
CA ALA A 141 1.57 -5.95 -18.94
C ALA A 141 0.35 -6.16 -19.86
N GLY A 142 0.46 -5.82 -21.15
CA GLY A 142 -0.57 -6.03 -22.15
C GLY A 142 -1.54 -4.86 -22.36
N PHE A 143 -1.26 -3.68 -21.79
CA PHE A 143 -2.06 -2.49 -22.08
C PHE A 143 -1.77 -1.97 -23.48
N LYS A 144 -2.83 -1.80 -24.28
CA LYS A 144 -2.77 -1.02 -25.52
C LYS A 144 -2.46 0.44 -25.16
N GLN A 145 -1.57 1.07 -25.91
CA GLN A 145 -1.32 2.51 -25.74
C GLN A 145 -2.40 3.29 -26.47
N GLY A 146 -2.89 4.35 -25.84
CA GLY A 146 -3.88 5.23 -26.43
C GLY A 146 -3.29 5.98 -27.63
N ALA A 147 -3.82 5.74 -28.83
CA ALA A 147 -3.48 6.47 -30.04
C ALA A 147 -4.62 7.43 -30.40
N GLY A 148 -4.35 8.74 -30.42
CA GLY A 148 -5.32 9.79 -30.73
C GLY A 148 -5.90 10.53 -29.52
N ASP A 149 -6.99 11.25 -29.73
CA ASP A 149 -7.59 12.17 -28.75
C ASP A 149 -8.43 11.44 -27.68
N ILE A 150 -8.90 10.22 -27.97
CA ILE A 150 -9.70 9.41 -27.06
C ILE A 150 -8.84 8.28 -26.49
N SER A 151 -8.48 8.40 -25.21
CA SER A 151 -7.68 7.41 -24.48
C SER A 151 -8.01 7.45 -22.99
N ALA A 152 -7.94 6.31 -22.31
CA ALA A 152 -7.98 6.31 -20.85
C ALA A 152 -6.70 6.93 -20.29
N ARG A 153 -6.82 7.75 -19.24
CA ARG A 153 -5.64 8.24 -18.50
C ARG A 153 -5.34 7.30 -17.35
N LEU A 154 -4.15 6.72 -17.35
CA LEU A 154 -3.64 5.90 -16.25
C LEU A 154 -2.76 6.78 -15.36
N VAL A 155 -3.37 7.34 -14.31
CA VAL A 155 -2.67 8.18 -13.33
C VAL A 155 -2.00 7.29 -12.30
N ILE A 156 -0.70 7.50 -12.08
CA ILE A 156 0.10 6.75 -11.11
C ILE A 156 0.83 7.75 -10.21
N GLU A 157 0.56 7.68 -8.90
CA GLU A 157 1.31 8.39 -7.88
C GLU A 157 2.18 7.40 -7.10
N PRO A 158 3.47 7.24 -7.46
CA PRO A 158 4.34 6.28 -6.82
C PRO A 158 5.00 6.86 -5.57
N LYS A 159 5.18 6.02 -4.55
CA LYS A 159 5.96 6.33 -3.36
C LYS A 159 6.79 5.12 -2.96
N LEU A 160 8.08 5.35 -2.72
CA LEU A 160 9.02 4.34 -2.27
C LEU A 160 9.11 4.37 -0.74
N MET A 161 8.85 3.25 -0.09
CA MET A 161 8.87 3.13 1.36
C MET A 161 9.97 2.14 1.77
N LEU A 162 11.08 2.65 2.31
CA LEU A 162 12.15 1.81 2.85
C LEU A 162 11.63 0.97 4.03
N THR A 163 12.00 -0.31 4.08
CA THR A 163 11.68 -1.18 5.22
C THR A 163 12.58 -0.89 6.42
N PRO A 164 12.18 -1.29 7.63
CA PRO A 164 12.96 -0.98 8.85
C PRO A 164 14.37 -1.56 8.87
N ASP A 165 14.56 -2.74 8.25
CA ASP A 165 15.87 -3.39 8.10
C ASP A 165 16.75 -2.73 7.03
N ARG A 166 16.19 -1.79 6.26
CA ARG A 166 16.82 -1.07 5.15
C ARG A 166 17.34 -2.01 4.04
N GLY A 167 16.93 -3.28 4.09
CA GLY A 167 17.32 -4.36 3.19
C GLY A 167 16.43 -4.48 1.97
N SER A 168 15.24 -3.88 2.01
CA SER A 168 14.25 -3.87 0.94
C SER A 168 13.45 -2.55 0.96
N PHE A 169 12.50 -2.42 0.04
CA PHE A 169 11.52 -1.34 0.07
C PHE A 169 10.16 -1.82 -0.45
N VAL A 170 9.11 -1.05 -0.19
CA VAL A 170 7.80 -1.24 -0.79
C VAL A 170 7.53 -0.09 -1.74
N LEU A 171 7.28 -0.40 -3.02
CA LEU A 171 6.73 0.56 -3.98
C LEU A 171 5.21 0.62 -3.79
N VAL A 172 4.72 1.74 -3.30
CA VAL A 172 3.30 2.03 -3.10
C VAL A 172 2.82 2.92 -4.24
N ASN A 173 1.94 2.42 -5.08
CA ASN A 173 1.32 3.16 -6.16
C ASN A 173 -0.14 3.45 -5.82
N GLN A 174 -0.53 4.72 -5.79
CA GLN A 174 -1.94 5.08 -5.93
C GLN A 174 -2.25 5.16 -7.42
N VAL A 175 -3.10 4.26 -7.88
CA VAL A 175 -3.41 4.13 -9.30
C VAL A 175 -4.85 4.55 -9.55
N GLN A 176 -5.06 5.35 -10.60
CA GLN A 176 -6.39 5.68 -11.09
C GLN A 176 -6.47 5.48 -12.61
N VAL A 177 -7.55 4.87 -13.08
CA VAL A 177 -7.90 4.89 -14.50
C VAL A 177 -9.04 5.88 -14.66
N GLN A 178 -8.86 6.86 -15.53
CA GLN A 178 -9.86 7.88 -15.84
C GLN A 178 -10.31 7.77 -17.29
N ASP A 179 -11.59 8.07 -17.52
CA ASP A 179 -12.10 8.30 -18.87
C ASP A 179 -11.60 9.63 -19.45
N ILE A 180 -12.01 9.92 -20.69
CA ILE A 180 -11.68 11.17 -21.38
C ILE A 180 -12.23 12.43 -20.68
N ALA A 181 -13.30 12.30 -19.89
CA ALA A 181 -13.88 13.40 -19.12
C ALA A 181 -13.18 13.60 -17.77
N GLY A 182 -12.21 12.74 -17.43
CA GLY A 182 -11.51 12.76 -16.14
C GLY A 182 -12.23 12.01 -15.02
N SER A 183 -13.33 11.30 -15.33
CA SER A 183 -14.06 10.49 -14.35
C SER A 183 -13.26 9.24 -14.01
N ALA A 184 -13.02 8.98 -12.74
CA ALA A 184 -12.31 7.79 -12.31
C ALA A 184 -13.20 6.54 -12.48
N LEU A 185 -12.75 5.60 -13.31
CA LEU A 185 -13.35 4.27 -13.52
C LEU A 185 -12.73 3.22 -12.59
N TYR A 186 -11.49 3.44 -12.17
CA TYR A 186 -10.76 2.57 -11.27
C TYR A 186 -9.92 3.42 -10.33
N ARG A 187 -9.85 3.02 -9.07
CA ARG A 187 -8.91 3.56 -8.09
C ARG A 187 -8.44 2.44 -7.18
N MET A 188 -7.14 2.26 -7.06
CA MET A 188 -6.59 1.23 -6.19
C MET A 188 -5.21 1.60 -5.69
N ARG A 189 -4.92 1.19 -4.45
CA ARG A 189 -3.55 1.17 -3.95
C ARG A 189 -2.91 -0.17 -4.29
N ILE A 190 -1.80 -0.14 -5.01
CA ILE A 190 -0.98 -1.31 -5.32
C ILE A 190 0.33 -1.19 -4.54
N GLU A 191 0.71 -2.23 -3.81
CA GLU A 191 1.96 -2.27 -3.05
C GLU A 191 2.80 -3.46 -3.50
N VAL A 192 4.04 -3.21 -3.90
CA VAL A 192 4.97 -4.27 -4.29
C VAL A 192 6.21 -4.19 -3.43
N SER A 193 6.44 -5.22 -2.62
CA SER A 193 7.68 -5.36 -1.86
C SER A 193 8.83 -5.77 -2.78
N SER A 194 9.97 -5.10 -2.68
CA SER A 194 11.13 -5.41 -3.50
C SER A 194 11.77 -6.71 -3.08
N GLN A 195 12.50 -7.34 -4.01
CA GLN A 195 13.53 -8.29 -3.62
C GLN A 195 14.56 -7.59 -2.70
N PRO A 196 15.28 -8.33 -1.85
CA PRO A 196 16.34 -7.75 -1.03
C PRO A 196 17.39 -7.04 -1.90
N ILE A 197 17.58 -5.75 -1.65
CA ILE A 197 18.59 -4.88 -2.29
C ILE A 197 19.92 -4.89 -1.53
N ARG A 198 19.94 -5.49 -0.34
CA ARG A 198 21.16 -5.83 0.39
C ARG A 198 21.37 -7.33 0.28
N ARG A 199 22.36 -7.75 -0.49
CA ARG A 199 22.84 -9.14 -0.48
C ARG A 199 24.31 -9.16 -0.11
N CYS A 200 24.57 -9.33 1.17
CA CYS A 200 25.81 -9.94 1.58
C CYS A 200 25.78 -11.44 1.29
N GLY A 201 26.60 -11.91 0.36
CA GLY A 201 26.99 -13.33 0.36
C GLY A 201 27.65 -13.73 1.70
N LYS A 202 27.96 -15.02 1.90
CA LYS A 202 28.52 -15.59 3.14
C LYS A 202 29.82 -14.94 3.69
N ARG A 203 30.37 -13.90 3.03
CA ARG A 203 31.62 -13.20 3.38
C ARG A 203 31.49 -11.67 3.38
N CYS A 204 30.31 -11.10 3.18
CA CYS A 204 30.12 -9.65 3.20
C CYS A 204 29.75 -9.20 4.61
N ILE A 205 30.56 -8.31 5.16
CA ILE A 205 30.12 -7.40 6.21
C ILE A 205 29.22 -6.40 5.49
N ASP A 206 27.96 -6.28 5.90
CA ASP A 206 27.07 -5.23 5.39
C ASP A 206 27.70 -3.89 5.80
N ASP A 207 28.35 -3.22 4.85
CA ASP A 207 28.93 -1.90 5.05
C ASP A 207 27.85 -0.80 5.12
N GLY A 208 26.60 -1.19 4.98
CA GLY A 208 25.44 -0.33 5.05
C GLY A 208 25.18 0.45 3.76
N SER A 209 26.02 0.28 2.73
CA SER A 209 25.94 1.06 1.49
C SER A 209 24.79 0.59 0.60
N LEU A 210 24.16 1.56 -0.09
CA LEU A 210 23.14 1.31 -1.10
C LEU A 210 23.78 1.47 -2.47
N ASP A 211 23.68 0.45 -3.31
CA ASP A 211 24.13 0.50 -4.70
C ASP A 211 23.00 0.98 -5.61
N LEU A 212 23.27 2.03 -6.40
CA LEU A 212 22.28 2.59 -7.32
C LEU A 212 21.79 1.55 -8.32
N ALA A 213 22.67 0.70 -8.86
CA ALA A 213 22.29 -0.30 -9.85
C ALA A 213 21.34 -1.36 -9.26
N GLN A 214 21.63 -1.86 -8.06
CA GLN A 214 20.73 -2.79 -7.35
C GLN A 214 19.38 -2.15 -7.00
N VAL A 215 19.39 -0.92 -6.46
CA VAL A 215 18.15 -0.20 -6.11
C VAL A 215 17.30 0.04 -7.34
N THR A 216 17.90 0.52 -8.43
CA THR A 216 17.20 0.79 -9.69
C THR A 216 16.62 -0.47 -10.32
N THR A 217 17.37 -1.58 -10.30
CA THR A 217 16.91 -2.89 -10.79
C THR A 217 15.71 -3.40 -9.99
N ALA A 218 15.80 -3.39 -8.66
CA ALA A 218 14.69 -3.80 -7.81
C ALA A 218 13.46 -2.90 -7.99
N LEU A 219 13.67 -1.59 -8.22
CA LEU A 219 12.58 -0.65 -8.48
C LEU A 219 11.92 -0.95 -9.82
N ASP A 220 12.71 -1.26 -10.84
CA ASP A 220 12.23 -1.63 -12.17
C ASP A 220 11.43 -2.93 -12.15
N GLU A 221 11.81 -3.91 -11.33
CA GLU A 221 11.03 -5.13 -11.08
C GLU A 221 9.70 -4.82 -10.37
N CYS A 222 9.72 -3.96 -9.35
CA CYS A 222 8.51 -3.52 -8.65
C CYS A 222 7.54 -2.79 -9.58
N ILE A 223 8.04 -1.98 -10.53
CA ILE A 223 7.21 -1.28 -11.53
C ILE A 223 6.57 -2.27 -12.49
N ASP A 224 7.33 -3.24 -13.01
CA ASP A 224 6.79 -4.30 -13.89
C ASP A 224 5.72 -5.13 -13.19
N GLU A 225 5.98 -5.51 -11.95
CA GLU A 225 5.02 -6.26 -11.15
C GLU A 225 3.77 -5.42 -10.83
N SER A 226 3.92 -4.13 -10.53
CA SER A 226 2.79 -3.23 -10.31
C SER A 226 1.85 -3.16 -11.52
N MET A 227 2.41 -3.09 -12.73
CA MET A 227 1.62 -3.06 -13.97
C MET A 227 0.95 -4.41 -14.27
N ARG A 228 1.64 -5.54 -14.01
CA ARG A 228 1.04 -6.88 -14.12
C ARG A 228 -0.10 -7.09 -13.12
N VAL A 229 0.06 -6.62 -11.89
CA VAL A 229 -0.97 -6.63 -10.86
C VAL A 229 -2.17 -5.78 -11.30
N LEU A 230 -1.94 -4.55 -11.76
CA LEU A 230 -2.99 -3.68 -12.28
C LEU A 230 -3.79 -4.33 -13.42
N ALA A 231 -3.10 -4.88 -14.42
CA ALA A 231 -3.73 -5.54 -15.57
C ALA A 231 -4.61 -6.72 -15.12
N THR A 232 -4.09 -7.55 -14.21
CA THR A 232 -4.81 -8.69 -13.65
C THR A 232 -6.02 -8.23 -12.84
N ASP A 233 -5.85 -7.20 -12.00
CA ASP A 233 -6.89 -6.67 -11.12
C ASP A 233 -8.06 -6.04 -11.89
N LEU A 234 -7.73 -5.34 -12.99
CA LEU A 234 -8.73 -4.88 -13.94
C LEU A 234 -9.50 -6.05 -14.55
N MET A 235 -8.91 -7.22 -14.76
CA MET A 235 -9.66 -8.34 -15.36
C MET A 235 -10.46 -9.18 -14.36
N LEU A 236 -10.10 -9.19 -13.08
CA LEU A 236 -10.73 -10.07 -12.09
C LEU A 236 -12.04 -9.51 -11.52
N PRO A 237 -13.07 -10.35 -11.29
CA PRO A 237 -14.23 -9.93 -10.52
C PRO A 237 -13.85 -9.63 -9.06
N ALA A 238 -14.75 -8.97 -8.34
CA ALA A 238 -14.57 -8.80 -6.89
C ALA A 238 -14.53 -10.18 -6.20
N PRO A 239 -13.62 -10.39 -5.22
CA PRO A 239 -13.58 -11.62 -4.42
C PRO A 239 -14.92 -11.90 -3.75
N PRO A 240 -15.41 -13.16 -3.72
CA PRO A 240 -16.52 -13.53 -2.85
C PRO A 240 -16.08 -13.48 -1.38
N GLN A 241 -16.98 -13.08 -0.47
CA GLN A 241 -16.65 -12.98 0.97
C GLN A 241 -16.17 -14.32 1.57
N ALA A 242 -16.65 -15.46 1.05
CA ALA A 242 -16.25 -16.79 1.48
C ALA A 242 -14.78 -17.13 1.17
N ALA A 243 -14.12 -16.39 0.26
CA ALA A 243 -12.70 -16.53 -0.05
C ALA A 243 -11.78 -15.84 0.96
N GLN A 244 -12.35 -15.14 1.95
CA GLN A 244 -11.58 -14.39 2.91
C GLN A 244 -10.79 -15.30 3.84
N GLU A 245 -9.50 -15.05 3.98
CA GLU A 245 -8.59 -15.87 4.79
C GLU A 245 -7.60 -15.02 5.60
N THR A 246 -6.84 -15.71 6.46
CA THR A 246 -5.71 -15.12 7.19
C THR A 246 -4.43 -15.53 6.48
N LEU A 247 -3.74 -14.54 5.92
CA LEU A 247 -2.49 -14.68 5.20
C LEU A 247 -1.34 -14.57 6.19
N ARG A 248 -0.41 -15.52 6.13
CA ARG A 248 0.80 -15.54 6.95
C ARG A 248 2.00 -15.70 6.05
N TYR A 249 3.04 -14.90 6.28
CA TYR A 249 4.30 -14.99 5.56
C TYR A 249 5.43 -14.35 6.37
N VAL A 250 6.68 -14.65 6.01
CA VAL A 250 7.86 -14.03 6.61
C VAL A 250 8.50 -13.11 5.59
N LEU A 251 8.49 -11.80 5.87
CA LEU A 251 9.13 -10.77 5.05
C LEU A 251 10.22 -10.10 5.88
N ASP A 252 11.44 -10.03 5.34
CA ASP A 252 12.59 -9.40 6.00
C ASP A 252 12.83 -9.92 7.44
N GLY A 253 12.67 -11.23 7.62
CA GLY A 253 12.82 -11.91 8.91
C GLY A 253 11.67 -11.67 9.91
N GLN A 254 10.65 -10.88 9.53
CA GLN A 254 9.49 -10.59 10.35
C GLN A 254 8.26 -11.38 9.90
N ARG A 255 7.53 -11.93 10.87
CA ARG A 255 6.24 -12.56 10.61
C ARG A 255 5.19 -11.49 10.35
N VAL A 256 4.54 -11.58 9.19
CA VAL A 256 3.42 -10.73 8.80
C VAL A 256 2.15 -11.56 8.80
N VAL A 257 1.11 -11.01 9.43
CA VAL A 257 -0.23 -11.62 9.48
C VAL A 257 -1.25 -10.58 9.05
N GLU A 258 -1.94 -10.85 7.95
CA GLU A 258 -2.98 -9.97 7.41
C GLU A 258 -4.21 -10.76 7.00
N ARG A 259 -5.37 -10.11 6.92
CA ARG A 259 -6.58 -10.71 6.34
C ARG A 259 -6.78 -10.24 4.91
N GLY A 260 -7.21 -11.14 4.04
CA GLY A 260 -7.38 -10.81 2.64
C GLY A 260 -7.82 -11.99 1.79
N TYR A 261 -7.51 -11.86 0.50
CA TYR A 261 -7.92 -12.72 -0.58
C TYR A 261 -6.66 -13.04 -1.40
N GLN A 262 -6.21 -14.30 -1.42
CA GLN A 262 -5.07 -14.67 -2.28
C GLN A 262 -5.41 -14.45 -3.76
N LEU A 263 -4.48 -13.91 -4.52
CA LEU A 263 -4.63 -13.70 -5.96
C LEU A 263 -3.63 -14.59 -6.72
N VAL A 264 -3.87 -14.76 -8.03
CA VAL A 264 -2.98 -15.56 -8.90
C VAL A 264 -1.56 -14.99 -8.85
N SER A 265 -0.62 -15.80 -8.34
CA SER A 265 0.81 -15.49 -8.33
C SER A 265 1.41 -15.47 -9.73
N ASN A 266 2.52 -14.75 -9.90
CA ASN A 266 3.24 -14.67 -11.17
C ASN A 266 4.75 -14.62 -10.90
N GLY A 267 5.50 -15.58 -11.46
CA GLY A 267 6.94 -15.67 -11.26
C GLY A 267 7.29 -15.77 -9.78
N ASN A 268 8.09 -14.82 -9.30
CA ASN A 268 8.63 -14.80 -7.93
C ASN A 268 7.74 -14.03 -6.93
N TYR A 269 6.51 -13.70 -7.31
CA TYR A 269 5.63 -12.82 -6.54
C TYR A 269 4.31 -13.50 -6.16
N TRP A 270 4.00 -13.44 -4.86
CA TRP A 270 2.75 -13.89 -4.27
C TRP A 270 1.86 -12.68 -3.99
N ARG A 271 0.61 -12.76 -4.43
CA ARG A 271 -0.29 -11.61 -4.49
C ARG A 271 -1.49 -11.84 -3.62
N TYR A 272 -2.00 -10.75 -3.05
CA TYR A 272 -3.24 -10.78 -2.32
C TYR A 272 -3.92 -9.41 -2.30
N ARG A 273 -5.23 -9.39 -2.07
CA ARG A 273 -5.99 -8.17 -1.79
C ARG A 273 -6.33 -8.13 -0.31
N ASN A 274 -5.98 -7.06 0.38
CA ASN A 274 -6.35 -6.90 1.79
C ASN A 274 -7.80 -6.41 1.95
N LEU A 275 -8.31 -6.41 3.19
CA LEU A 275 -9.69 -5.97 3.45
C LEU A 275 -9.95 -4.48 3.25
N TYR A 276 -8.89 -3.67 3.15
CA TYR A 276 -8.98 -2.24 2.81
C TYR A 276 -9.00 -2.00 1.29
N GLY A 277 -8.97 -3.08 0.50
CA GLY A 277 -9.00 -3.05 -0.96
C GLY A 277 -7.63 -2.97 -1.62
N ALA A 278 -6.55 -2.67 -0.89
CA ALA A 278 -5.22 -2.58 -1.48
C ALA A 278 -4.76 -3.95 -2.01
N VAL A 279 -4.13 -3.94 -3.18
CA VAL A 279 -3.55 -5.14 -3.80
C VAL A 279 -2.06 -5.16 -3.50
N LYS A 280 -1.59 -6.21 -2.86
CA LYS A 280 -0.21 -6.38 -2.44
C LYS A 280 0.46 -7.50 -3.20
N SER A 281 1.74 -7.34 -3.49
CA SER A 281 2.60 -8.35 -4.10
C SER A 281 3.90 -8.46 -3.30
N VAL A 282 4.23 -9.66 -2.83
CA VAL A 282 5.38 -9.92 -1.95
C VAL A 282 6.31 -10.99 -2.55
N PRO A 283 7.63 -10.88 -2.37
CA PRO A 283 8.62 -11.78 -2.97
C PRO A 283 8.81 -13.09 -2.19
N VAL A 284 7.83 -13.46 -1.36
CA VAL A 284 7.90 -14.62 -0.46
C VAL A 284 6.57 -15.38 -0.47
N PRO A 285 6.59 -16.72 -0.37
CA PRO A 285 5.37 -17.50 -0.33
C PRO A 285 4.58 -17.26 0.95
N PHE A 286 3.27 -17.42 0.84
CA PHE A 286 2.39 -17.57 2.00
C PHE A 286 2.61 -18.96 2.63
N GLU A 287 2.44 -19.07 3.95
CA GLU A 287 2.49 -20.36 4.67
C GLU A 287 1.46 -21.33 4.11
N ASP A 288 0.26 -20.84 3.81
CA ASP A 288 -0.87 -21.59 3.27
C ASP A 288 -1.18 -21.17 1.81
N ALA A 289 -0.16 -21.11 0.95
CA ALA A 289 -0.33 -20.65 -0.44
C ALA A 289 -1.23 -21.59 -1.27
N LEU A 290 -2.28 -21.02 -1.89
CA LEU A 290 -3.19 -21.73 -2.78
C LEU A 290 -2.55 -21.95 -4.16
N THR A 291 -2.81 -23.11 -4.76
CA THR A 291 -2.42 -23.39 -6.15
C THR A 291 -3.28 -22.58 -7.13
N GLN A 292 -2.84 -22.46 -8.38
CA GLN A 292 -3.64 -21.78 -9.40
C GLN A 292 -5.00 -22.45 -9.62
N GLU A 293 -5.08 -23.78 -9.52
CA GLU A 293 -6.34 -24.52 -9.62
C GLU A 293 -7.27 -24.22 -8.46
N GLN A 294 -6.74 -24.11 -7.23
CA GLN A 294 -7.52 -23.74 -6.05
C GLN A 294 -8.03 -22.31 -6.16
N LEU A 295 -7.18 -21.36 -6.57
CA LEU A 295 -7.59 -19.99 -6.83
C LEU A 295 -8.65 -19.92 -7.92
N ARG A 296 -8.52 -20.68 -9.02
CA ARG A 296 -9.57 -20.75 -10.04
C ARG A 296 -10.88 -21.30 -9.51
N LYS A 297 -10.88 -22.22 -8.55
CA LYS A 297 -12.12 -22.70 -7.90
C LYS A 297 -12.74 -21.65 -6.98
N VAL A 298 -11.92 -20.83 -6.33
CA VAL A 298 -12.35 -19.80 -5.38
C VAL A 298 -12.85 -18.53 -6.09
N TYR A 299 -12.20 -18.13 -7.18
CA TYR A 299 -12.46 -16.89 -7.93
C TYR A 299 -13.11 -17.10 -9.31
N GLY A 300 -13.16 -18.33 -9.79
CA GLY A 300 -13.71 -18.67 -11.09
C GLY A 300 -15.21 -18.95 -11.03
N ARG A 301 -15.93 -18.17 -11.84
CA ARG A 301 -17.14 -18.49 -12.62
C ARG A 301 -18.01 -19.64 -12.11
#